data_AF-A0A7W5B063-F1
#
_entry.id   AF-A0A7W5B063-F1
#
_cell.length_a   1.000
_cell.length_b   1.000
_cell.length_c   1.000
_cell.angle_alpha   90.00
_cell.angle_beta   90.00
_cell.angle_gamma   90.00
#
_symmetry.space_group_name_H-M   'P 1'
#
loop_
_entity.id
_entity.type
_entity.pdbx_description
1 polymer ?
#
loop_
_entity_poly.entity_id
_entity_poly.type
_entity_poly.pdbx_seq_one_letter_code
_entity_poly.pdbx_strand_id
1 'polypeptide(L)'
;MESMWMKRLYDYCRMQPLTKTTLLVERFDQGDQWLAWLCAQYGPVINIEVETVRTLVVKKTKTALARQGVTLLNNGQTYWIVHQLMLELAARYTHYIPAELVTTGIVRSFHDALQQCRLAGLQAHQ
;
A
#
# COMPACT_ATOMS: atom_id res chain seq x y z
N MET A 1 -22.54 9.61 -16.55
CA MET A 1 -22.37 8.28 -15.90
C MET A 1 -21.64 8.38 -14.55
N GLU A 2 -20.75 9.36 -14.36
CA GLU A 2 -19.95 9.53 -13.13
C GLU A 2 -20.72 9.84 -11.82
N SER A 3 -21.95 10.35 -11.86
CA SER A 3 -22.68 10.80 -10.65
C SER A 3 -23.53 9.74 -9.96
N MET A 4 -23.84 8.62 -10.63
CA MET A 4 -24.84 7.66 -10.10
C MET A 4 -24.31 6.86 -8.92
N TRP A 5 -23.03 6.47 -8.92
CA TRP A 5 -22.45 5.71 -7.82
C TRP A 5 -22.24 6.58 -6.57
N MET A 6 -21.85 7.85 -6.73
CA MET A 6 -21.65 8.77 -5.62
C MET A 6 -22.97 9.11 -4.92
N LYS A 7 -24.05 9.30 -5.68
CA LYS A 7 -25.39 9.46 -5.11
C LYS A 7 -25.82 8.23 -4.30
N ARG A 8 -25.61 7.03 -4.85
CA ARG A 8 -25.92 5.76 -4.14
C ARG A 8 -25.10 5.59 -2.85
N LEU A 9 -23.82 5.98 -2.90
CA LEU A 9 -22.95 5.98 -1.72
C LEU A 9 -23.46 6.95 -0.65
N TYR A 10 -23.82 8.17 -1.04
CA TYR A 10 -24.41 9.15 -0.13
C TYR A 10 -25.72 8.64 0.50
N ASP A 11 -26.64 8.13 -0.32
CA ASP A 11 -27.92 7.58 0.14
C ASP A 11 -27.69 6.43 1.14
N TYR A 12 -26.74 5.54 0.85
CA TYR A 12 -26.35 4.45 1.76
C TYR A 12 -25.83 4.97 3.10
N CYS A 13 -24.88 5.91 3.07
CA CYS A 13 -24.31 6.50 4.28
C CYS A 13 -25.37 7.19 5.14
N ARG A 14 -26.37 7.83 4.51
CA ARG A 14 -27.51 8.44 5.22
C ARG A 14 -28.48 7.44 5.84
N MET A 15 -28.70 6.29 5.20
CA MET A 15 -29.57 5.24 5.75
C MET A 15 -28.96 4.59 7.00
N GLN A 16 -27.63 4.60 7.13
CA GLN A 16 -26.93 3.96 8.24
C GLN A 16 -25.86 4.88 8.85
N PRO A 17 -26.24 6.01 9.49
CA PRO A 17 -25.29 7.04 9.92
C PRO A 17 -24.33 6.58 11.04
N LEU A 18 -24.70 5.53 11.78
CA LEU A 18 -23.88 4.96 12.86
C LEU A 18 -22.98 3.80 12.39
N THR A 19 -23.16 3.33 11.15
CA THR A 19 -22.37 2.24 10.59
C THR A 19 -21.23 2.82 9.77
N LYS A 20 -20.01 2.44 10.15
CA LYS A 20 -18.81 2.83 9.40
C LYS A 20 -18.80 2.19 8.01
N THR A 21 -18.67 3.02 6.99
CA THR A 21 -18.55 2.63 5.59
C THR A 21 -17.10 2.87 5.15
N THR A 22 -16.47 1.88 4.54
CA THR A 22 -15.10 2.02 4.01
C THR A 22 -15.14 2.18 2.50
N LEU A 23 -14.64 3.30 2.01
CA LEU A 23 -14.41 3.56 0.59
C LEU A 23 -13.03 3.02 0.21
N LEU A 24 -13.00 1.91 -0.52
CA LEU A 24 -11.76 1.32 -1.01
C LEU A 24 -11.28 2.04 -2.26
N VAL A 25 -10.06 2.57 -2.20
CA VAL A 25 -9.43 3.31 -3.29
C VAL A 25 -8.02 2.79 -3.57
N GLU A 26 -7.53 3.03 -4.77
CA GLU A 26 -6.13 2.73 -5.10
C GLU A 26 -5.19 3.72 -4.40
N ARG A 27 -5.58 4.99 -4.35
CA ARG A 27 -4.82 6.08 -3.74
C ARG A 27 -5.69 6.96 -2.85
N PHE A 28 -5.14 7.38 -1.72
CA PHE A 28 -5.83 8.22 -0.74
C PHE A 28 -6.30 9.55 -1.31
N ASP A 29 -5.46 10.22 -2.08
CA ASP A 29 -5.76 11.53 -2.67
C ASP A 29 -6.99 11.49 -3.58
N GLN A 30 -7.13 10.43 -4.38
CA GLN A 30 -8.32 10.20 -5.19
C GLN A 30 -9.57 10.01 -4.32
N GLY A 31 -9.48 9.21 -3.26
CA GLY A 31 -10.61 8.99 -2.35
C GLY A 31 -11.03 10.27 -1.62
N ASP A 32 -10.07 11.06 -1.15
CA ASP A 32 -10.33 12.34 -0.50
C ASP A 32 -10.99 13.34 -1.47
N GLN A 33 -10.55 13.38 -2.73
CA GLN A 33 -11.21 14.19 -3.77
C GLN A 33 -12.67 13.77 -3.97
N TRP A 34 -12.94 12.45 -4.03
CA TRP A 34 -14.30 11.95 -4.15
C TRP A 34 -15.16 12.28 -2.94
N LEU A 35 -14.62 12.18 -1.72
CA LEU A 35 -15.34 12.57 -0.51
C LEU A 35 -15.63 14.07 -0.47
N ALA A 36 -14.65 14.91 -0.82
CA ALA A 36 -14.83 16.35 -0.89
C ALA A 36 -15.93 16.72 -1.89
N TRP A 37 -15.95 16.08 -3.07
CA TRP A 37 -16.99 16.27 -4.06
C TRP A 37 -18.36 15.81 -3.56
N LEU A 38 -18.45 14.64 -2.93
CA LEU A 38 -19.69 14.09 -2.38
C LEU A 38 -20.28 15.01 -1.30
N CYS A 39 -19.44 15.52 -0.41
CA CYS A 39 -19.84 16.48 0.62
C CYS A 39 -20.29 17.82 0.03
N ALA A 40 -19.61 18.31 -1.02
CA ALA A 40 -19.98 19.55 -1.68
C ALA A 40 -21.33 19.46 -2.42
N GLN A 41 -21.64 18.31 -3.01
CA GLN A 41 -22.85 18.11 -3.82
C GLN A 41 -24.08 17.74 -3.00
N TYR A 42 -23.93 16.86 -2.00
CA TYR A 42 -25.06 16.26 -1.29
C TYR A 42 -25.10 16.62 0.21
N GLY A 43 -24.05 17.23 0.75
CA GLY A 43 -23.92 17.58 2.15
C GLY A 43 -23.04 16.61 2.95
N PRO A 44 -22.78 16.91 4.23
CA PRO A 44 -21.76 16.23 5.03
C PRO A 44 -22.07 14.77 5.29
N VAL A 45 -21.03 13.93 5.27
CA VAL A 45 -21.08 12.51 5.61
C VAL A 45 -20.01 12.20 6.65
N ILE A 46 -20.41 11.66 7.80
CA ILE A 46 -19.52 11.46 8.97
C ILE A 46 -19.05 10.02 9.15
N ASN A 47 -19.68 9.06 8.47
CA ASN A 47 -19.50 7.63 8.67
C ASN A 47 -18.69 6.96 7.55
N ILE A 48 -17.97 7.73 6.74
CA ILE A 48 -17.16 7.21 5.64
C ILE A 48 -15.67 7.38 5.92
N GLU A 49 -14.89 6.34 5.67
CA GLU A 49 -13.42 6.35 5.78
C GLU A 49 -12.82 5.89 4.45
N VAL A 50 -11.85 6.64 3.95
CA VAL A 50 -11.05 6.24 2.78
C VAL A 50 -9.95 5.29 3.25
N GLU A 51 -9.85 4.14 2.60
CA GLU A 51 -8.78 3.18 2.85
C GLU A 51 -8.26 2.61 1.52
N THR A 52 -6.97 2.30 1.49
CA THR A 52 -6.41 1.44 0.45
C THR A 52 -6.47 -0.02 0.89
N VAL A 53 -6.36 -0.96 -0.06
CA VAL A 53 -6.24 -2.39 0.27
C VAL A 53 -5.08 -2.61 1.26
N ARG A 54 -3.94 -1.95 1.02
CA ARG A 54 -2.77 -2.05 1.90
C ARG A 54 -3.09 -1.58 3.32
N THR A 55 -3.63 -0.37 3.48
CA THR A 55 -3.89 0.19 4.82
C THR A 55 -4.97 -0.57 5.56
N LEU A 56 -6.00 -1.05 4.87
CA LEU A 56 -7.01 -1.92 5.46
C LEU A 56 -6.40 -3.22 5.99
N VAL A 57 -5.55 -3.89 5.20
CA VAL A 57 -4.86 -5.12 5.63
C VAL A 57 -3.96 -4.85 6.82
N VAL A 58 -3.18 -3.76 6.81
CA VAL A 58 -2.31 -3.39 7.93
C VAL A 58 -3.14 -3.13 9.19
N LYS A 59 -4.24 -2.37 9.09
CA LYS A 59 -5.13 -2.07 10.21
C LYS A 59 -5.69 -3.34 10.87
N LYS A 60 -5.99 -4.36 10.07
CA LYS A 60 -6.50 -5.65 10.56
C LYS A 60 -5.42 -6.57 11.13
N THR A 61 -4.21 -6.53 10.59
CA THR A 61 -3.15 -7.50 10.91
C THR A 61 -2.09 -6.99 11.87
N LYS A 62 -1.89 -5.67 11.99
CA LYS A 62 -0.81 -5.05 12.80
C LYS A 62 -0.77 -5.57 14.24
N THR A 63 -1.91 -5.68 14.90
CA THR A 63 -1.99 -6.17 16.28
C THR A 63 -1.61 -7.64 16.38
N ALA A 64 -2.03 -8.47 15.42
CA ALA A 64 -1.68 -9.88 15.38
C ALA A 64 -0.17 -10.08 15.13
N LEU A 65 0.41 -9.32 14.19
CA LEU A 65 1.84 -9.33 13.93
C LEU A 65 2.66 -8.91 15.15
N ALA A 66 2.24 -7.83 15.83
CA ALA A 66 2.92 -7.35 17.04
C ALA A 66 2.92 -8.40 18.16
N ARG A 67 1.82 -9.15 18.34
CA ARG A 67 1.73 -10.25 19.31
C ARG A 67 2.68 -11.42 18.98
N GLN A 68 3.02 -11.59 17.71
CA GLN A 68 3.99 -12.58 17.25
C GLN A 68 5.44 -12.05 17.27
N GLY A 69 5.67 -10.83 17.75
CA GLY A 69 6.98 -10.18 17.69
C GLY A 69 7.41 -9.76 16.27
N VAL A 70 6.49 -9.77 15.30
CA VAL A 70 6.75 -9.44 13.90
C VAL A 70 6.41 -7.97 13.65
N THR A 71 7.32 -7.26 13.00
CA THR A 71 7.11 -5.86 12.59
C THR A 71 6.95 -5.76 11.09
N LEU A 72 5.92 -5.04 10.63
CA LEU A 72 5.73 -4.75 9.22
C LEU A 72 6.65 -3.62 8.77
N LEU A 73 7.43 -3.88 7.72
CA LEU A 73 8.32 -2.88 7.12
C LEU A 73 7.59 -2.07 6.04
N ASN A 74 7.91 -0.78 5.98
CA ASN A 74 7.44 0.10 4.90
C ASN A 74 8.32 -0.04 3.64
N ASN A 75 7.87 0.53 2.51
CA ASN A 75 8.60 0.41 1.24
C ASN A 75 10.03 0.97 1.35
N GLY A 76 10.23 2.10 2.01
CA GLY A 76 11.55 2.70 2.18
C GLY A 76 12.51 1.81 2.99
N GLN A 77 12.03 1.22 4.08
CA GLN A 77 12.81 0.28 4.88
C GLN A 77 13.20 -0.95 4.07
N THR A 78 12.26 -1.54 3.32
CA THR A 78 12.57 -2.70 2.47
C THR A 78 13.53 -2.36 1.33
N TYR A 79 13.45 -1.16 0.76
CA TYR A 79 14.38 -0.69 -0.26
C TYR A 79 15.81 -0.63 0.29
N TRP A 80 15.99 -0.05 1.48
CA TRP A 80 17.32 0.04 2.10
C TRP A 80 17.90 -1.31 2.50
N ILE A 81 17.06 -2.25 2.94
CA ILE A 81 17.50 -3.63 3.18
C ILE A 81 18.01 -4.26 1.89
N VAL A 82 17.25 -4.16 0.80
CA VAL A 82 17.66 -4.68 -0.52
C VAL A 82 18.95 -4.02 -0.99
N HIS A 83 19.08 -2.70 -0.84
CA HIS A 83 20.29 -1.96 -1.17
C HIS A 83 21.53 -2.51 -0.45
N GLN A 84 21.45 -2.69 0.88
CA GLN A 84 22.57 -3.21 1.67
C GLN A 84 22.92 -4.65 1.27
N LEU A 85 21.91 -5.52 1.07
CA LEU A 85 22.14 -6.89 0.62
C LEU A 85 22.81 -6.95 -0.76
N MET A 86 22.45 -6.06 -1.68
CA MET A 86 23.09 -5.98 -3.00
C MET A 86 24.55 -5.52 -2.89
N LEU A 87 24.87 -4.57 -2.01
CA LEU A 87 26.25 -4.16 -1.75
C LEU A 87 27.08 -5.29 -1.13
N GLU A 88 26.52 -6.02 -0.17
CA GLU A 88 27.19 -7.18 0.44
C GLU A 88 27.46 -8.28 -0.60
N LEU A 89 26.51 -8.54 -1.49
CA LEU A 89 26.68 -9.50 -2.58
C LEU A 89 27.75 -9.04 -3.58
N ALA A 90 27.76 -7.75 -3.93
CA ALA A 90 28.76 -7.19 -4.84
C ALA A 90 30.18 -7.28 -4.25
N ALA A 91 30.32 -7.07 -2.94
CA ALA A 91 31.59 -7.21 -2.25
C ALA A 91 32.08 -8.67 -2.19
N ARG A 92 31.17 -9.64 -2.08
CA ARG A 92 31.49 -11.09 -2.06
C ARG A 92 31.73 -11.68 -3.44
N TYR A 93 31.02 -11.20 -4.46
CA TYR A 93 31.03 -11.73 -5.82
C TYR A 93 31.35 -10.64 -6.83
N THR A 94 32.58 -10.14 -6.76
CA THR A 94 33.10 -9.05 -7.60
C THR A 94 33.04 -9.37 -9.10
N HIS A 95 33.04 -10.64 -9.49
CA HIS A 95 32.94 -11.08 -10.89
C HIS A 95 31.51 -11.14 -11.45
N TYR A 96 30.48 -11.13 -10.59
CA TYR A 96 29.08 -11.27 -11.02
C TYR A 96 28.35 -9.93 -11.02
N ILE A 97 28.45 -9.17 -9.92
CA ILE A 97 27.90 -7.81 -9.81
C ILE A 97 28.98 -6.93 -9.18
N PRO A 98 29.74 -6.14 -9.97
CA PRO A 98 30.62 -5.14 -9.41
C PRO A 98 29.83 -4.05 -8.66
N ALA A 99 30.44 -3.47 -7.63
CA ALA A 99 29.80 -2.48 -6.76
C ALA A 99 29.29 -1.24 -7.52
N GLU A 100 29.94 -0.87 -8.64
CA GLU A 100 29.52 0.25 -9.48
C GLU A 100 28.14 0.04 -10.14
N LEU A 101 27.70 -1.23 -10.28
CA LEU A 101 26.38 -1.56 -10.81
C LEU A 101 25.27 -1.47 -9.75
N VAL A 102 25.60 -1.31 -8.47
CA VAL A 102 24.60 -1.12 -7.40
C VAL A 102 24.16 0.35 -7.36
N THR A 103 23.63 0.82 -8.49
CA THR A 103 23.07 2.17 -8.61
C THR A 103 21.66 2.22 -8.03
N THR A 104 21.21 3.41 -7.63
CA THR A 104 19.84 3.60 -7.10
C THR A 104 18.74 3.14 -8.06
N GLY A 105 18.95 3.29 -9.37
CA GLY A 105 18.02 2.83 -10.40
C GLY A 105 17.94 1.30 -10.49
N ILE A 106 19.08 0.62 -10.40
CA ILE A 106 19.15 -0.84 -10.41
C ILE A 106 18.54 -1.41 -9.13
N VAL A 107 18.89 -0.85 -7.97
CA VAL A 107 18.30 -1.26 -6.68
C VAL A 107 16.79 -1.06 -6.68
N ARG A 108 16.28 0.06 -7.21
CA ARG A 108 14.83 0.28 -7.34
C ARG A 108 14.18 -0.77 -8.23
N SER A 109 14.73 -1.02 -9.41
CA SER A 109 14.19 -2.00 -10.35
C SER A 109 14.16 -3.41 -9.73
N PHE A 110 15.21 -3.78 -9.00
CA PHE A 110 15.28 -5.07 -8.31
C PHE A 110 14.29 -5.15 -7.13
N HIS A 111 14.17 -4.08 -6.34
CA HIS A 111 13.19 -3.97 -5.26
C HIS A 111 11.74 -4.08 -5.78
N ASP A 112 11.43 -3.41 -6.89
CA ASP A 112 10.11 -3.48 -7.53
C ASP A 112 9.83 -4.90 -8.06
N ALA A 113 10.82 -5.56 -8.69
CA ALA A 113 10.69 -6.94 -9.13
C ALA A 113 10.41 -7.91 -7.96
N LEU A 114 11.10 -7.74 -6.82
CA LEU A 114 10.82 -8.53 -5.62
C LEU A 114 9.39 -8.30 -5.09
N GLN A 115 8.89 -7.05 -5.15
CA GLN A 115 7.51 -6.75 -4.77
C GLN A 115 6.51 -7.42 -5.72
N GLN A 116 6.77 -7.44 -7.02
CA GLN A 116 5.94 -8.12 -8.00
C GLN A 116 5.91 -9.64 -7.76
N CYS A 117 7.06 -10.27 -7.52
CA CYS A 117 7.13 -11.69 -7.17
C CYS A 117 6.29 -12.00 -5.93
N ARG A 118 6.39 -11.15 -4.89
CA ARG A 118 5.59 -11.30 -3.67
C ARG A 118 4.09 -11.14 -3.93
N LEU A 119 3.68 -10.17 -4.77
CA LEU A 119 2.28 -9.98 -5.15
C LEU A 119 1.74 -11.15 -5.96
N ALA A 120 2.58 -11.77 -6.78
CA ALA A 120 2.26 -13.00 -7.50
C ALA A 120 2.23 -14.26 -6.61
N GLY A 121 2.56 -14.14 -5.31
CA GLY A 121 2.62 -15.27 -4.39
C GLY A 121 3.82 -16.19 -4.60
N LEU A 122 4.84 -15.74 -5.35
CA LEU A 122 6.06 -16.50 -5.56
C LEU A 122 6.87 -16.54 -4.27
N GLN A 123 7.24 -17.75 -3.86
CA GLN A 123 8.10 -17.99 -2.70
C GLN A 123 9.54 -18.19 -3.17
N ALA A 124 10.49 -17.59 -2.45
CA ALA A 124 11.89 -17.93 -2.62
C ALA A 124 12.08 -19.39 -2.21
N HIS A 125 12.29 -20.27 -3.19
CA HIS A 125 12.72 -21.64 -2.90
C HIS A 125 14.16 -21.56 -2.41
N GLN A 126 14.44 -22.21 -1.27
CA GLN A 126 15.79 -22.36 -0.72
C GLN A 126 16.60 -23.35 -1.54
#